data_AF-A0A968NCM8-F1
#
_entry.id   AF-A0A968NCM8-F1
#
_cell.length_a   1.000
_cell.length_b   1.000
_cell.length_c   1.000
_cell.angle_alpha   90.00
_cell.angle_beta   90.00
_cell.angle_gamma   90.00
#
_symmetry.space_group_name_H-M   'P 1'
#
loop_
_entity.id
_entity.type
_entity.pdbx_description
1 polymer ?
#
loop_
_entity_poly.entity_id
_entity_poly.type
_entity_poly.pdbx_seq_one_letter_code
_entity_poly.pdbx_strand_id
1 'polypeptide(L)'
;MAVVQRPLNGRWRKTQQVSRNTSLPLLNLVATMLFLVALALLVQRGLELGERKLNDWRYGFPRAASVTIMDGSDAVRGPTWWVQTINLNGQISILAIPNGDAAQMQALAGPYLVGYQSIYEVAVPTLRDVDGDGQVDLMVTIRGEVFVYLNDAGTLRPISGEERAMLVGADRDL
;
A
#
# COMPACT_ATOMS: atom_id res chain seq x y z
N MET A 1 4.44 73.51 76.85
CA MET A 1 3.75 72.55 75.97
C MET A 1 3.83 73.05 74.54
N ALA A 2 4.58 72.37 73.67
CA ALA A 2 4.47 72.51 72.22
C ALA A 2 5.08 71.24 71.60
N VAL A 3 4.22 70.30 71.18
CA VAL A 3 4.63 69.07 70.50
C VAL A 3 4.70 69.38 69.01
N VAL A 4 5.91 69.41 68.46
CA VAL A 4 6.14 69.56 67.02
C VAL A 4 5.93 68.18 66.37
N GLN A 5 4.84 68.02 65.63
CA GLN A 5 4.60 66.82 64.84
C GLN A 5 5.32 66.93 63.49
N ARG A 6 6.27 66.02 63.22
CA ARG A 6 6.89 65.86 61.90
C ARG A 6 5.86 65.29 60.92
N PRO A 7 5.65 65.88 59.73
CA PRO A 7 4.82 65.25 58.73
C PRO A 7 5.54 64.02 58.15
N LEU A 8 4.89 62.86 58.25
CA LEU A 8 5.30 61.64 57.58
C LEU A 8 4.97 61.81 56.09
N ASN A 9 5.99 62.10 55.28
CA ASN A 9 5.88 62.10 53.82
C ASN A 9 5.55 60.67 53.33
N GLY A 10 4.26 60.42 53.11
CA GLY A 10 3.77 59.20 52.47
C GLY A 10 4.24 59.15 51.02
N ARG A 11 5.34 58.44 50.78
CA ARG A 11 5.81 58.10 49.44
C ARG A 11 4.78 57.17 48.80
N TRP A 12 3.90 57.71 47.98
CA TRP A 12 2.98 56.93 47.14
C TRP A 12 3.78 56.04 46.20
N ARG A 13 3.92 54.76 46.57
CA ARG A 13 4.39 53.73 45.63
C ARG A 13 3.29 53.57 44.58
N LYS A 14 3.50 54.14 43.39
CA LYS A 14 2.79 53.70 42.19
C LYS A 14 3.14 52.23 42.00
N THR A 15 2.25 51.34 42.42
CA THR A 15 2.27 49.94 42.03
C THR A 15 2.20 49.94 40.50
N GLN A 16 3.34 49.69 39.84
CA GLN A 16 3.33 49.37 38.42
C GLN A 16 2.53 48.07 38.28
N GLN A 17 1.28 48.20 37.84
CA GLN A 17 0.52 47.10 37.32
C GLN A 17 1.28 46.60 36.09
N VAL A 18 2.08 45.54 36.28
CA VAL A 18 2.64 44.78 35.16
C VAL A 18 1.44 44.17 34.47
N SER A 19 1.02 44.79 33.37
CA SER A 19 0.03 44.22 32.45
C SER A 19 0.58 42.89 31.98
N ARG A 20 0.10 41.79 32.58
CA ARG A 20 0.32 40.45 32.06
C ARG A 20 -0.48 40.37 30.77
N ASN A 21 0.21 40.53 29.64
CA ASN A 21 -0.37 40.38 28.31
C ASN A 21 -0.88 38.94 28.16
N THR A 22 -2.17 38.71 28.39
CA THR A 22 -2.84 37.40 28.27
C THR A 22 -3.36 37.14 26.84
N SER A 23 -2.65 37.63 25.82
CA SER A 23 -3.02 37.45 24.41
C SER A 23 -2.32 36.25 23.74
N LEU A 24 -1.70 35.37 24.52
CA LEU A 24 -0.96 34.20 24.02
C LEU A 24 -1.75 32.88 23.85
N PRO A 25 -3.05 32.71 24.18
CA PRO A 25 -3.69 31.39 24.05
C PRO A 25 -3.90 30.99 22.58
N LEU A 26 -4.20 31.95 21.69
CA LEU A 26 -4.44 31.67 20.27
C LEU A 26 -3.14 31.30 19.55
N LEU A 27 -2.03 31.98 19.85
CA LEU A 27 -0.72 31.65 19.29
C LEU A 27 -0.25 30.27 19.73
N ASN A 28 -0.42 29.92 21.01
CA ASN A 28 -0.07 28.60 21.51
C ASN A 28 -0.95 27.50 20.89
N LEU A 29 -2.26 27.74 20.72
CA LEU A 29 -3.14 26.81 20.01
C LEU A 29 -2.67 26.56 18.58
N VAL A 30 -2.36 27.62 17.83
CA VAL A 30 -1.83 27.50 16.46
C VAL A 30 -0.50 26.75 16.47
N ALA A 31 0.42 27.08 17.38
CA ALA A 31 1.71 26.40 17.48
C ALA A 31 1.55 24.91 17.81
N THR A 32 0.66 24.56 18.74
CA THR A 32 0.34 23.17 19.08
C THR A 32 -0.30 22.44 17.90
N MET A 33 -1.24 23.07 17.18
CA MET A 33 -1.83 22.46 15.98
C MET A 33 -0.78 22.20 14.91
N LEU A 34 0.09 23.18 14.62
CA LEU A 34 1.17 23.01 13.66
C LEU A 34 2.14 21.90 14.09
N PHE A 35 2.46 21.82 15.37
CA PHE A 35 3.27 20.73 15.91
C PHE A 35 2.62 19.36 15.74
N LEU A 36 1.32 19.23 16.04
CA LEU A 36 0.59 17.97 15.86
C LEU A 36 0.50 17.57 14.38
N VAL A 37 0.31 18.53 13.47
CA VAL A 37 0.35 18.27 12.03
C VAL A 37 1.74 17.80 11.60
N ALA A 38 2.81 18.49 12.02
CA ALA A 38 4.17 18.09 11.72
C ALA A 38 4.49 16.69 12.27
N LEU A 39 4.05 16.40 13.50
CA LEU A 39 4.20 15.08 14.11
C LEU A 39 3.43 14.01 13.32
N ALA A 40 2.19 14.28 12.92
CA ALA A 40 1.40 13.36 12.11
C ALA A 40 2.08 13.05 10.77
N LEU A 41 2.63 14.07 10.10
CA LEU A 41 3.38 13.89 8.85
C LEU A 41 4.64 13.02 9.07
N LEU A 42 5.37 13.22 10.17
CA LEU A 42 6.53 12.40 10.50
C LEU A 42 6.16 10.94 10.79
N VAL A 43 5.07 10.71 11.54
CA VAL A 43 4.55 9.38 11.81
C VAL A 43 4.15 8.68 10.51
N GLN A 44 3.41 9.36 9.63
CA GLN A 44 3.02 8.83 8.33
C GLN A 44 4.25 8.39 7.51
N ARG A 45 5.28 9.24 7.42
CA ARG A 45 6.54 8.89 6.72
C ARG A 45 7.25 7.70 7.35
N GLY A 46 7.24 7.60 8.68
CA GLY A 46 7.81 6.46 9.40
C GLY A 46 7.10 5.15 9.06
N LEU A 47 5.76 5.15 9.06
CA LEU A 47 4.95 3.99 8.70
C LEU A 47 5.21 3.56 7.25
N GLU A 48 5.22 4.49 6.30
CA GLU A 48 5.51 4.20 4.88
C GLU A 48 6.90 3.57 4.67
N LEU A 49 7.91 4.02 5.42
CA LEU A 49 9.25 3.43 5.36
C LEU A 49 9.27 2.04 5.99
N GLY A 50 8.53 1.84 7.08
CA GLY A 50 8.37 0.55 7.74
C GLY A 50 7.75 -0.50 6.82
N GLU A 51 6.62 -0.17 6.20
CA GLU A 51 5.93 -1.04 5.25
C GLU A 51 6.81 -1.37 4.03
N ARG A 52 7.52 -0.37 3.50
CA ARG A 52 8.45 -0.59 2.39
C ARG A 52 9.55 -1.57 2.76
N LYS A 53 10.22 -1.36 3.91
CA LYS A 53 11.26 -2.29 4.38
C LYS A 53 10.70 -3.69 4.62
N LEU A 54 9.54 -3.82 5.27
CA LEU A 54 8.93 -5.13 5.51
C LEU A 54 8.67 -5.87 4.19
N ASN A 55 8.13 -5.15 3.19
CA ASN A 55 7.87 -5.70 1.88
C ASN A 55 9.15 -6.04 1.12
N ASP A 56 10.20 -5.22 1.19
CA ASP A 56 11.48 -5.51 0.56
C ASP A 56 12.14 -6.76 1.18
N TRP A 57 11.91 -7.02 2.47
CA TRP A 57 12.34 -8.27 3.12
C TRP A 57 11.53 -9.48 2.67
N ARG A 58 10.21 -9.31 2.46
CA ARG A 58 9.30 -10.40 2.07
C ARG A 58 9.39 -10.75 0.58
N TYR A 59 9.52 -9.74 -0.28
CA TYR A 59 9.38 -9.86 -1.74
C TYR A 59 10.66 -9.47 -2.50
N GLY A 60 11.70 -8.98 -1.80
CA GLY A 60 12.91 -8.49 -2.43
C GLY A 60 12.74 -7.16 -3.17
N PHE A 61 13.80 -6.75 -3.87
CA PHE A 61 13.79 -5.63 -4.80
C PHE A 61 14.66 -5.96 -6.02
N PRO A 62 14.14 -5.96 -7.27
CA PRO A 62 12.74 -5.69 -7.65
C PRO A 62 11.77 -6.68 -6.99
N ARG A 63 10.55 -6.21 -6.71
CA ARG A 63 9.57 -7.00 -5.95
C ARG A 63 9.07 -8.16 -6.80
N ALA A 64 9.21 -9.37 -6.26
CA ALA A 64 8.74 -10.59 -6.90
C ALA A 64 7.86 -11.40 -5.95
N ALA A 65 6.84 -12.03 -6.50
CA ALA A 65 6.00 -12.98 -5.77
C ALA A 65 5.83 -14.24 -6.63
N SER A 66 5.68 -15.37 -5.97
CA SER A 66 5.43 -16.64 -6.64
C SER A 66 4.31 -17.40 -5.96
N VAL A 67 3.62 -18.20 -6.74
CA VAL A 67 2.60 -19.14 -6.29
C VAL A 67 2.84 -20.48 -6.96
N THR A 68 2.49 -21.53 -6.26
CA THR A 68 2.56 -22.88 -6.77
C THR A 68 1.30 -23.61 -6.32
N ILE A 69 0.62 -24.26 -7.27
CA ILE A 69 -0.52 -25.11 -6.97
C ILE A 69 -0.22 -26.52 -7.46
N MET A 70 -0.66 -27.49 -6.67
CA MET A 70 -0.78 -28.88 -7.07
C MET A 70 -2.26 -29.10 -7.33
N ASP A 71 -2.66 -29.23 -8.59
CA ASP A 71 -3.97 -29.81 -8.86
C ASP A 71 -3.92 -31.29 -8.41
N GLY A 72 -5.02 -31.78 -7.84
CA GLY A 72 -5.08 -33.12 -7.26
C GLY A 72 -5.15 -34.26 -8.27
N SER A 73 -5.15 -33.99 -9.58
CA SER A 73 -5.26 -34.97 -10.65
C SER A 73 -3.91 -35.60 -11.03
N ASP A 74 -2.79 -34.88 -10.86
CA ASP A 74 -1.47 -35.32 -11.37
C ASP A 74 -0.34 -35.26 -10.32
N ALA A 75 -0.60 -35.76 -9.10
CA ALA A 75 0.38 -35.85 -8.00
C ALA A 75 1.69 -36.62 -8.32
N VAL A 76 1.76 -37.31 -9.47
CA VAL A 76 2.93 -38.07 -9.94
C VAL A 76 3.95 -37.20 -10.69
N ARG A 77 3.57 -35.99 -11.17
CA ARG A 77 4.41 -35.17 -12.07
C ARG A 77 5.00 -33.87 -11.48
N GLY A 78 4.65 -33.50 -10.25
CA GLY A 78 5.10 -32.25 -9.63
C GLY A 78 3.99 -31.18 -9.58
N PRO A 79 4.28 -29.93 -9.19
CA PRO A 79 3.27 -28.88 -9.16
C PRO A 79 2.68 -28.63 -10.55
N THR A 80 1.34 -28.63 -10.66
CA THR A 80 0.62 -28.40 -11.91
C THR A 80 0.87 -27.01 -12.46
N TRP A 81 1.12 -26.00 -11.61
CA TRP A 81 1.51 -24.67 -12.07
C TRP A 81 2.48 -24.03 -11.09
N TRP A 82 3.57 -23.48 -11.63
CA TRP A 82 4.43 -22.53 -10.93
C TRP A 82 4.36 -21.18 -11.65
N VAL A 83 3.99 -20.13 -10.94
CA VAL A 83 3.90 -18.77 -11.51
C VAL A 83 4.72 -17.81 -10.66
N GLN A 84 5.53 -16.98 -11.33
CA GLN A 84 6.27 -15.88 -10.73
C GLN A 84 5.91 -14.57 -11.41
N THR A 85 5.58 -13.57 -10.61
CA THR A 85 5.43 -12.18 -11.04
C THR A 85 6.62 -11.36 -10.56
N ILE A 86 7.08 -10.43 -11.39
CA ILE A 86 8.17 -9.52 -11.06
C ILE A 86 7.77 -8.12 -11.51
N ASN A 87 7.95 -7.13 -10.62
CA ASN A 87 7.80 -5.72 -10.96
C ASN A 87 9.12 -5.14 -11.46
N LEU A 88 9.27 -5.05 -12.78
CA LEU A 88 10.42 -4.45 -13.44
C LEU A 88 10.15 -2.97 -13.69
N ASN A 89 10.43 -2.13 -12.69
CA ASN A 89 10.33 -0.68 -12.79
C ASN A 89 8.94 -0.18 -13.25
N GLY A 90 7.88 -0.77 -12.70
CA GLY A 90 6.49 -0.48 -13.05
C GLY A 90 5.91 -1.41 -14.12
N GLN A 91 6.74 -2.10 -14.91
CA GLN A 91 6.25 -3.13 -15.82
C GLN A 91 6.13 -4.46 -15.07
N ILE A 92 4.93 -4.99 -14.95
CA ILE A 92 4.76 -6.35 -14.42
C ILE A 92 5.13 -7.35 -15.50
N SER A 93 6.00 -8.29 -15.15
CA SER A 93 6.36 -9.44 -15.97
C SER A 93 5.91 -10.70 -15.25
N ILE A 94 5.31 -11.62 -15.99
CA ILE A 94 4.78 -12.88 -15.45
C ILE A 94 5.49 -14.02 -16.16
N LEU A 95 5.98 -14.96 -15.38
CA LEU A 95 6.58 -16.21 -15.83
C LEU A 95 5.72 -17.35 -15.30
N ALA A 96 5.20 -18.19 -16.18
CA ALA A 96 4.39 -19.35 -15.81
C ALA A 96 5.02 -20.62 -16.37
N ILE A 97 5.11 -21.65 -15.54
CA ILE A 97 5.56 -22.98 -15.92
C ILE A 97 4.41 -23.94 -15.62
N PRO A 98 3.67 -24.39 -16.65
CA PRO A 98 2.64 -25.40 -16.48
C PRO A 98 3.27 -26.77 -16.29
N ASN A 99 2.62 -27.60 -15.49
CA ASN A 99 2.94 -28.99 -15.14
C ASN A 99 4.39 -29.22 -14.67
N GLY A 100 5.06 -28.17 -14.18
CA GLY A 100 6.48 -28.22 -13.83
C GLY A 100 7.41 -28.46 -15.02
N ASP A 101 6.92 -28.39 -16.26
CA ASP A 101 7.71 -28.57 -17.47
C ASP A 101 8.25 -27.22 -17.98
N ALA A 102 9.53 -26.97 -17.75
CA ALA A 102 10.21 -25.76 -18.21
C ALA A 102 10.20 -25.59 -19.73
N ALA A 103 9.98 -26.66 -20.51
CA ALA A 103 9.82 -26.56 -21.96
C ALA A 103 8.51 -25.86 -22.36
N GLN A 104 7.51 -25.86 -21.49
CA GLN A 104 6.21 -25.19 -21.67
C GLN A 104 6.16 -23.81 -21.00
N MET A 105 7.31 -23.25 -20.65
CA MET A 105 7.40 -21.95 -20.00
C MET A 105 6.77 -20.84 -20.85
N GLN A 106 5.93 -20.05 -20.21
CA GLN A 106 5.23 -18.91 -20.80
C GLN A 106 5.68 -17.62 -20.14
N ALA A 107 6.03 -16.63 -20.96
CA ALA A 107 6.33 -15.27 -20.51
C ALA A 107 5.20 -14.34 -20.96
N LEU A 108 4.50 -13.73 -20.00
CA LEU A 108 3.36 -12.86 -20.26
C LEU A 108 3.68 -11.44 -19.82
N ALA A 109 3.24 -10.48 -20.62
CA ALA A 109 3.28 -9.07 -20.24
C ALA A 109 2.12 -8.76 -19.28
N GLY A 110 2.49 -8.28 -18.09
CA GLY A 110 1.56 -7.69 -17.14
C GLY A 110 1.19 -6.25 -17.49
N PRO A 111 0.32 -5.63 -16.68
CA PRO A 111 0.03 -4.20 -16.82
C PRO A 111 1.27 -3.35 -16.54
N TYR A 112 1.30 -2.17 -17.16
CA TYR A 112 2.24 -1.11 -16.82
C TYR A 112 1.65 -0.21 -15.73
N LEU A 113 2.35 -0.12 -14.61
CA LEU A 113 1.93 0.64 -13.44
C LEU A 113 2.44 2.07 -13.52
N VAL A 114 1.50 3.02 -13.50
CA VAL A 114 1.81 4.46 -13.50
C VAL A 114 1.86 5.02 -12.07
N GLY A 115 2.65 6.07 -11.89
CA GLY A 115 2.74 6.86 -10.65
C GLY A 115 4.07 6.74 -9.90
N TYR A 116 4.29 7.66 -8.95
CA TYR A 116 5.56 7.89 -8.25
C TYR A 116 6.09 6.68 -7.44
N GLN A 117 5.23 5.73 -7.08
CA GLN A 117 5.61 4.55 -6.29
C GLN A 117 5.35 3.22 -7.01
N SER A 118 5.11 3.24 -8.34
CA SER A 118 4.81 2.03 -9.10
C SER A 118 5.89 0.94 -8.99
N ILE A 119 7.16 1.33 -8.85
CA ILE A 119 8.30 0.41 -8.70
C ILE A 119 8.27 -0.41 -7.40
N TYR A 120 7.53 0.07 -6.41
CA TYR A 120 7.36 -0.60 -5.12
C TYR A 120 6.06 -1.41 -5.09
N GLU A 121 5.33 -1.57 -6.17
CA GLU A 121 4.15 -2.42 -6.13
C GLU A 121 4.52 -3.91 -6.16
N VAL A 122 3.73 -4.71 -5.45
CA VAL A 122 3.81 -6.17 -5.52
C VAL A 122 2.65 -6.65 -6.36
N ALA A 123 2.95 -7.41 -7.41
CA ALA A 123 1.95 -8.18 -8.14
C ALA A 123 1.83 -9.54 -7.47
N VAL A 124 0.69 -9.84 -6.84
CA VAL A 124 0.49 -11.12 -6.14
C VAL A 124 -0.26 -12.08 -7.06
N PRO A 125 0.37 -13.17 -7.53
CA PRO A 125 -0.32 -14.17 -8.35
C PRO A 125 -1.14 -15.11 -7.46
N THR A 126 -2.29 -15.52 -7.98
CA THR A 126 -3.21 -16.49 -7.39
C THR A 126 -3.76 -17.34 -8.52
N LEU A 127 -3.96 -18.63 -8.26
CA LEU A 127 -4.39 -19.60 -9.26
C LEU A 127 -5.74 -20.19 -8.84
N ARG A 128 -6.74 -20.09 -9.71
CA ARG A 128 -8.10 -20.57 -9.48
C ARG A 128 -8.86 -20.59 -10.81
N ASP A 129 -9.79 -21.52 -10.96
CA ASP A 129 -10.83 -21.49 -12.02
C ASP A 129 -11.74 -20.27 -11.83
N VAL A 130 -11.74 -19.34 -12.80
CA VAL A 130 -12.49 -18.08 -12.76
C VAL A 130 -13.71 -18.10 -13.67
N ASP A 131 -13.62 -18.75 -14.84
CA ASP A 131 -14.71 -18.81 -15.81
C ASP A 131 -15.59 -20.06 -15.71
N GLY A 132 -15.22 -21.00 -14.82
CA GLY A 132 -15.97 -22.21 -14.51
C GLY A 132 -15.76 -23.34 -15.52
N ASP A 133 -14.71 -23.28 -16.33
CA ASP A 133 -14.41 -24.30 -17.34
C ASP A 133 -13.66 -25.53 -16.78
N GLY A 134 -13.30 -25.49 -15.50
CA GLY A 134 -12.56 -26.55 -14.80
C GLY A 134 -11.05 -26.51 -15.00
N GLN A 135 -10.52 -25.53 -15.75
CA GLN A 135 -9.11 -25.26 -15.88
C GLN A 135 -8.67 -24.22 -14.84
N VAL A 136 -7.39 -24.28 -14.47
CA VAL A 136 -6.83 -23.30 -13.53
C VAL A 136 -6.42 -22.04 -14.29
N ASP A 137 -7.07 -20.92 -13.98
CA ASP A 137 -6.70 -19.59 -14.48
C ASP A 137 -5.73 -18.88 -13.53
N LEU A 138 -5.11 -17.80 -14.04
CA LEU A 138 -4.22 -16.94 -13.29
C LEU A 138 -4.88 -15.58 -13.01
N MET A 139 -4.93 -15.21 -11.74
CA MET A 139 -5.30 -13.88 -11.28
C MET A 139 -4.08 -13.20 -10.66
N VAL A 140 -3.80 -11.96 -11.05
CA VAL A 140 -2.72 -11.14 -10.51
C VAL A 140 -3.32 -9.92 -9.83
N THR A 141 -3.12 -9.80 -8.51
CA THR A 141 -3.64 -8.67 -7.73
C THR A 141 -2.55 -7.63 -7.48
N ILE A 142 -2.82 -6.37 -7.82
CA ILE A 142 -1.91 -5.23 -7.65
C ILE A 142 -2.72 -4.05 -7.10
N ARG A 143 -2.34 -3.45 -5.96
CA ARG A 143 -3.09 -2.35 -5.31
C ARG A 143 -4.60 -2.63 -5.10
N GLY A 144 -4.98 -3.90 -4.98
CA GLY A 144 -6.39 -4.32 -4.88
C GLY A 144 -7.12 -4.42 -6.22
N GLU A 145 -6.49 -4.08 -7.35
CA GLU A 145 -7.00 -4.36 -8.69
C GLU A 145 -6.61 -5.78 -9.12
N VAL A 146 -7.53 -6.48 -9.79
CA VAL A 146 -7.35 -7.86 -10.24
C VAL A 146 -7.23 -7.90 -11.75
N PHE A 147 -6.16 -8.51 -12.23
CA PHE A 147 -5.90 -8.80 -13.64
C PHE A 147 -6.02 -10.31 -13.87
N VAL A 148 -6.88 -10.72 -14.80
CA VAL A 148 -7.18 -12.13 -15.05
C VAL A 148 -6.56 -12.58 -16.37
N TYR A 149 -5.98 -13.77 -16.35
CA TYR A 149 -5.44 -14.49 -17.48
C TYR A 149 -6.11 -15.86 -17.53
N LEU A 150 -6.93 -16.09 -18.55
CA LEU A 150 -7.62 -17.37 -18.74
C LEU A 150 -6.68 -18.39 -19.33
N ASN A 151 -6.90 -19.64 -18.95
CA ASN A 151 -6.18 -20.79 -19.47
C ASN A 151 -6.90 -21.36 -20.69
N ASP A 152 -6.37 -21.06 -21.88
CA ASP A 152 -6.87 -21.58 -23.15
C ASP A 152 -6.03 -22.80 -23.55
N ALA A 153 -6.50 -24.00 -23.17
CA ALA A 153 -5.87 -25.28 -23.47
C ALA A 153 -4.38 -25.38 -23.07
N GLY A 154 -4.04 -24.86 -21.90
CA GLY A 154 -2.68 -24.84 -21.34
C GLY A 154 -1.91 -23.55 -21.61
N THR A 155 -2.45 -22.61 -22.38
CA THR A 155 -1.84 -21.30 -22.65
C THR A 155 -2.58 -20.20 -21.91
N LEU A 156 -1.88 -19.48 -21.04
CA LEU A 156 -2.43 -18.33 -20.35
C LEU A 156 -2.51 -17.12 -21.29
N ARG A 157 -3.67 -16.48 -21.35
CA ARG A 157 -3.88 -15.24 -22.12
C ARG A 157 -4.69 -14.23 -21.31
N PRO A 158 -4.43 -12.91 -21.45
CA PRO A 158 -5.27 -11.92 -20.80
C PRO A 158 -6.73 -12.05 -21.27
N ILE A 159 -7.67 -11.79 -20.35
CA ILE A 159 -9.09 -11.75 -20.70
C ILE A 159 -9.38 -10.67 -21.76
N SER A 160 -10.29 -10.97 -22.67
CA SER A 160 -10.88 -9.99 -23.58
C SER A 160 -11.86 -9.08 -22.84
N GLY A 161 -12.23 -7.96 -23.46
CA GLY A 161 -13.24 -7.05 -22.91
C GLY A 161 -14.63 -7.67 -22.77
N GLU A 162 -14.99 -8.58 -23.67
CA GLU A 162 -16.27 -9.30 -23.65
C GLU A 162 -16.31 -10.32 -22.52
N GLU A 163 -15.28 -11.16 -22.38
CA GLU A 163 -15.14 -12.12 -21.28
C GLU A 163 -15.13 -11.40 -19.92
N ARG A 164 -14.46 -10.25 -19.83
CA ARG A 164 -14.51 -9.43 -18.62
C ARG A 164 -15.93 -8.99 -18.26
N ALA A 165 -16.73 -8.60 -19.26
CA ALA A 165 -18.11 -8.20 -19.03
C ALA A 165 -18.98 -9.39 -18.58
N MET A 166 -18.71 -10.59 -19.10
CA MET A 166 -19.39 -11.82 -18.68
C MET A 166 -19.05 -12.19 -17.23
N LEU A 167 -17.78 -12.12 -16.84
CA LEU A 167 -17.35 -12.40 -15.45
C LEU A 167 -17.95 -11.40 -14.46
N VAL A 168 -17.98 -10.11 -14.80
CA VAL A 168 -18.59 -9.07 -13.95
C VAL A 168 -20.12 -9.22 -13.92
N GLY A 169 -20.74 -9.70 -14.99
CA GLY A 169 -22.17 -10.02 -15.01
C GLY A 169 -22.51 -11.18 -14.09
N ALA A 170 -21.73 -12.26 -14.14
CA ALA A 170 -21.95 -13.47 -13.33
C ALA A 170 -21.84 -13.22 -11.82
N ASP A 171 -20.95 -12.31 -11.38
CA ASP A 171 -20.78 -11.95 -9.96
C ASP A 171 -21.93 -11.10 -9.39
N ARG A 172 -22.82 -10.55 -10.24
CA ARG A 172 -23.96 -9.70 -9.82
C ARG A 172 -25.26 -10.45 -9.61
N ASP A 173 -25.32 -11.72 -10.01
CA ASP A 173 -26.52 -12.56 -9.96
C ASP A 173 -26.50 -13.58 -8.80
N LEU A 174 -25.59 -13.39 -7.83
CA LEU A 174 -25.49 -14.11 -6.55
C LEU A 174 -25.88 -13.20 -5.37
#